data_AF-A0A7C4N1P8-F1
#
_entry.id   AF-A0A7C4N1P8-F1
#
_cell.length_a   1.000
_cell.length_b   1.000
_cell.length_c   1.000
_cell.angle_alpha   90.00
_cell.angle_beta   90.00
_cell.angle_gamma   90.00
#
_symmetry.space_group_name_H-M   'P 1'
#
loop_
_entity.id
_entity.type
_entity.pdbx_description
1 polymer ?
#
loop_
_entity_poly.entity_id
_entity_poly.type
_entity_poly.pdbx_seq_one_letter_code
_entity_poly.pdbx_strand_id
1 'polypeptide(L)'
;MRQYFQKMKPIGKALSQNEKTQAEASALEISKVDQEIARAVEARKKAGIPAEVVHKRGEKTAWERIDLLVDPGTFLPLNSLYDPEFNQEGTTGVVTGLARISGRHAVVIASDNKVLAGAWIPGQREHVFRAQDMAERLRIPLVWVLNCSGVKLTEQEKVYAGRRSGGRTFFRHAELAEKGIPVIVGMYGTNPAGGGYHAISPAIIFAHEKSNMAVGGGGIVSGMSPKGYFDLEGAETLIEATRKFKEVPPGGVKIHYDKTGFMR
;
A
#
# COMPACT_ATOMS: atom_id res chain seq x y z
N MET A 1 -0.38 2.41 -43.84
CA MET A 1 -0.37 1.01 -43.33
C MET A 1 -1.76 0.39 -43.13
N ARG A 2 -2.87 0.98 -43.66
CA ARG A 2 -4.21 0.38 -43.52
C ARG A 2 -4.29 -1.06 -44.05
N GLN A 3 -3.57 -1.34 -45.14
CA GLN A 3 -3.45 -2.68 -45.71
C GLN A 3 -2.91 -3.75 -44.75
N TYR A 4 -2.13 -3.36 -43.71
CA TYR A 4 -1.58 -4.29 -42.72
C TYR A 4 -2.49 -4.50 -41.52
N PHE A 5 -3.24 -3.47 -41.09
CA PHE A 5 -3.95 -3.49 -39.79
C PHE A 5 -5.47 -3.44 -39.88
N GLN A 6 -6.05 -3.03 -41.03
CA GLN A 6 -7.50 -2.84 -41.13
C GLN A 6 -8.26 -4.15 -41.36
N LYS A 7 -7.67 -5.11 -42.07
CA LYS A 7 -8.26 -6.42 -42.35
C LYS A 7 -7.24 -7.52 -42.06
N MET A 8 -7.16 -7.92 -40.79
CA MET A 8 -6.37 -9.08 -40.38
C MET A 8 -7.16 -10.36 -40.64
N LYS A 9 -6.46 -11.47 -40.88
CA LYS A 9 -7.11 -12.79 -41.03
C LYS A 9 -7.72 -13.20 -39.69
N PRO A 10 -9.04 -13.48 -39.63
CA PRO A 10 -9.66 -13.95 -38.39
C PRO A 10 -9.14 -15.35 -38.02
N ILE A 11 -9.12 -15.64 -36.73
CA ILE A 11 -8.75 -16.94 -36.18
C ILE A 11 -9.94 -17.56 -35.45
N GLY A 12 -10.00 -18.89 -35.41
CA GLY A 12 -11.04 -19.65 -34.71
C GLY A 12 -12.32 -19.90 -35.51
N LYS A 13 -13.16 -20.79 -34.97
CA LYS A 13 -14.53 -21.10 -35.42
C LYS A 13 -15.43 -21.11 -34.19
N ALA A 14 -16.74 -20.97 -34.38
CA ALA A 14 -17.70 -21.15 -33.29
C ALA A 14 -17.62 -22.58 -32.75
N LEU A 15 -17.73 -22.74 -31.43
CA LEU A 15 -17.81 -24.05 -30.79
C LEU A 15 -19.10 -24.76 -31.21
N SER A 16 -18.97 -25.99 -31.70
CA SER A 16 -20.08 -26.91 -31.94
C SER A 16 -20.73 -27.35 -30.63
N GLN A 17 -21.95 -27.89 -30.70
CA GLN A 17 -22.65 -28.35 -29.50
C GLN A 17 -21.88 -29.49 -28.79
N ASN A 18 -21.27 -30.40 -29.55
CA ASN A 18 -20.45 -31.46 -28.97
C ASN A 18 -19.21 -30.92 -28.26
N GLU A 19 -18.51 -29.94 -28.86
CA GLU A 19 -17.35 -29.28 -28.22
C GLU A 19 -17.76 -28.57 -26.91
N LYS A 20 -18.94 -27.93 -26.89
CA LYS A 20 -19.49 -27.33 -25.65
C LYS A 20 -19.76 -28.38 -24.58
N THR A 21 -20.45 -29.46 -24.92
CA THR A 21 -20.79 -30.52 -23.97
C THR A 21 -19.54 -31.23 -23.42
N GLN A 22 -18.52 -31.45 -24.25
CA GLN A 22 -17.24 -31.99 -23.78
C GLN A 22 -16.51 -31.03 -22.82
N ALA A 23 -16.67 -29.72 -22.99
CA ALA A 23 -16.03 -28.71 -22.15
C ALA A 23 -16.81 -28.39 -20.86
N GLU A 24 -18.06 -28.86 -20.70
CA GLU A 24 -18.92 -28.53 -19.55
C GLU A 24 -18.26 -28.86 -18.21
N ALA A 25 -17.61 -30.02 -18.11
CA ALA A 25 -16.94 -30.43 -16.88
C ALA A 25 -15.78 -29.49 -16.51
N SER A 26 -14.93 -29.14 -17.47
CA SER A 26 -13.81 -28.21 -17.27
C SER A 26 -14.30 -26.79 -16.98
N ALA A 27 -15.36 -26.33 -17.64
CA ALA A 27 -15.97 -25.02 -17.37
C ALA A 27 -16.52 -24.95 -15.93
N LEU A 28 -17.15 -26.04 -15.46
CA LEU A 28 -17.63 -26.12 -14.09
C LEU A 28 -16.47 -26.13 -13.07
N GLU A 29 -15.37 -26.81 -13.37
CA GLU A 29 -14.18 -26.81 -12.52
C GLU A 29 -13.55 -25.42 -12.42
N ILE A 30 -13.36 -24.72 -13.55
CA ILE A 30 -12.87 -23.35 -13.59
C ILE A 30 -13.79 -22.43 -12.77
N SER A 31 -15.10 -22.55 -12.94
CA SER A 31 -16.06 -21.75 -12.17
C SER A 31 -15.97 -21.98 -10.66
N LYS A 32 -15.63 -23.18 -10.20
CA LYS A 32 -15.43 -23.45 -8.76
C LYS A 32 -14.18 -22.75 -8.25
N VAL A 33 -13.08 -22.83 -9.00
CA VAL A 33 -11.81 -22.16 -8.66
C VAL A 33 -12.01 -20.64 -8.61
N ASP A 34 -12.72 -20.06 -9.59
CA ASP A 34 -13.03 -18.63 -9.60
C ASP A 34 -13.83 -18.20 -8.37
N GLN A 35 -14.82 -19.00 -7.94
CA GLN A 35 -15.59 -18.74 -6.73
C GLN A 35 -14.75 -18.88 -5.45
N GLU A 36 -13.79 -19.80 -5.40
CA GLU A 36 -12.85 -19.93 -4.28
C GLU A 36 -11.92 -18.71 -4.19
N ILE A 37 -11.34 -18.29 -5.31
CA ILE A 37 -10.49 -17.11 -5.39
C ILE A 37 -11.29 -15.87 -5.00
N ALA A 38 -12.51 -15.69 -5.52
CA ALA A 38 -13.37 -14.55 -5.19
C ALA A 38 -13.66 -14.49 -3.68
N ARG A 39 -13.99 -15.63 -3.05
CA ARG A 39 -14.20 -15.71 -1.60
C ARG A 39 -12.94 -15.34 -0.81
N ALA A 40 -11.77 -15.82 -1.24
CA ALA A 40 -10.50 -15.50 -0.60
C ALA A 40 -10.16 -14.00 -0.72
N VAL A 41 -10.42 -13.39 -1.87
CA VAL A 41 -10.21 -11.95 -2.08
C VAL A 41 -11.14 -11.11 -1.19
N GLU A 42 -12.41 -11.49 -1.08
CA GLU A 42 -13.36 -10.80 -0.19
C GLU A 42 -13.00 -10.97 1.29
N ALA A 43 -12.50 -12.14 1.70
CA ALA A 43 -11.96 -12.34 3.04
C ALA A 43 -10.76 -11.42 3.30
N ARG A 44 -9.86 -11.28 2.32
CA ARG A 44 -8.73 -10.34 2.39
C ARG A 44 -9.18 -8.89 2.58
N LYS A 45 -10.18 -8.40 1.85
CA LYS A 45 -10.68 -7.01 2.02
C LYS A 45 -11.16 -6.73 3.45
N LYS A 46 -11.55 -7.77 4.18
CA LYS A 46 -12.01 -7.69 5.57
C LYS A 46 -10.88 -7.77 6.61
N ALA A 47 -9.63 -8.06 6.22
CA ALA A 47 -8.49 -8.11 7.13
C ALA A 47 -8.29 -6.83 7.96
N GLY A 48 -7.72 -6.98 9.16
CA GLY A 48 -7.49 -5.90 10.11
C GLY A 48 -8.73 -5.50 10.91
N ILE A 49 -8.73 -4.29 11.47
CA ILE A 49 -9.89 -3.76 12.21
C ILE A 49 -11.10 -3.56 11.28
N PRO A 50 -12.35 -3.68 11.76
CA PRO A 50 -13.54 -3.43 10.93
C PRO A 50 -13.54 -2.04 10.29
N ALA A 51 -14.09 -1.90 9.08
CA ALA A 51 -14.12 -0.64 8.34
C ALA A 51 -14.86 0.46 9.11
N GLU A 52 -15.86 0.08 9.90
CA GLU A 52 -16.66 0.96 10.75
C GLU A 52 -15.79 1.64 11.82
N VAL A 53 -14.72 0.99 12.29
CA VAL A 53 -13.77 1.60 13.23
C VAL A 53 -12.95 2.69 12.54
N VAL A 54 -12.59 2.49 11.27
CA VAL A 54 -11.93 3.51 10.45
C VAL A 54 -12.90 4.67 10.18
N HIS A 55 -14.14 4.37 9.83
CA HIS A 55 -15.18 5.37 9.54
C HIS A 55 -15.56 6.21 10.77
N LYS A 56 -15.61 5.61 11.96
CA LYS A 56 -15.83 6.34 13.23
C LYS A 56 -14.76 7.40 13.50
N ARG A 57 -13.57 7.28 12.90
CA ARG A 57 -12.49 8.28 12.97
C ARG A 57 -12.60 9.36 11.87
N GLY A 58 -13.61 9.27 11.00
CA GLY A 58 -13.78 10.13 9.83
C GLY A 58 -12.81 9.79 8.69
N GLU A 59 -12.18 8.61 8.73
CA GLU A 59 -11.25 8.14 7.69
C GLU A 59 -11.93 7.21 6.70
N LYS A 60 -11.26 6.98 5.57
CA LYS A 60 -11.62 5.98 4.56
C LYS A 60 -10.58 4.86 4.56
N THR A 61 -11.03 3.66 4.20
CA THR A 61 -10.16 2.49 4.00
C THR A 61 -9.34 2.62 2.71
N ALA A 62 -8.33 1.77 2.54
CA ALA A 62 -7.53 1.72 1.32
C ALA A 62 -8.38 1.54 0.05
N TRP A 63 -9.33 0.59 0.07
CA TRP A 63 -10.22 0.30 -1.06
C TRP A 63 -11.11 1.48 -1.41
N GLU A 64 -11.72 2.13 -0.41
CA GLU A 64 -12.56 3.32 -0.65
C GLU A 64 -11.75 4.50 -1.21
N ARG A 65 -10.49 4.66 -0.78
CA ARG A 65 -9.60 5.70 -1.32
C ARG A 65 -9.20 5.39 -2.77
N ILE A 66 -8.96 4.13 -3.10
CA ILE A 66 -8.71 3.70 -4.49
C ILE A 66 -9.93 4.00 -5.35
N ASP A 67 -11.13 3.60 -4.92
CA ASP A 67 -12.38 3.79 -5.68
C ASP A 67 -12.68 5.28 -5.95
N LEU A 68 -12.29 6.18 -5.04
CA LEU A 68 -12.42 7.63 -5.23
C LEU A 68 -11.36 8.23 -6.18
N LEU A 69 -10.20 7.59 -6.28
CA LEU A 69 -9.05 8.08 -7.04
C LEU A 69 -9.12 7.70 -8.53
N VAL A 70 -9.58 6.49 -8.81
CA VAL A 70 -9.50 5.87 -10.14
C VAL A 70 -10.75 6.11 -10.98
N ASP A 71 -10.60 6.09 -12.30
CA ASP A 71 -11.72 6.14 -13.22
C ASP A 71 -12.65 4.91 -12.98
N PRO A 72 -13.99 5.07 -12.95
CA PRO A 72 -14.90 3.98 -12.64
C PRO A 72 -14.70 2.74 -13.50
N GLY A 73 -14.63 1.57 -12.85
CA GLY A 73 -14.47 0.27 -13.52
C GLY A 73 -13.07 -0.01 -14.08
N THR A 74 -12.07 0.83 -13.78
CA THR A 74 -10.72 0.66 -14.34
C THR A 74 -9.71 0.03 -13.39
N PHE A 75 -10.03 -0.07 -12.11
CA PHE A 75 -9.13 -0.70 -11.13
C PHE A 75 -9.07 -2.21 -11.35
N LEU A 76 -7.87 -2.70 -11.66
CA LEU A 76 -7.53 -4.11 -11.79
C LEU A 76 -6.60 -4.46 -10.62
N PRO A 77 -7.11 -5.08 -9.54
CA PRO A 77 -6.30 -5.44 -8.40
C PRO A 77 -5.26 -6.50 -8.79
N LEU A 78 -4.04 -6.33 -8.29
CA LEU A 78 -2.93 -7.25 -8.49
C LEU A 78 -2.51 -7.82 -7.14
N ASN A 79 -2.05 -9.08 -7.17
CA ASN A 79 -1.45 -9.73 -6.00
C ASN A 79 -2.35 -9.74 -4.74
N SER A 80 -3.69 -9.73 -4.91
CA SER A 80 -4.67 -9.66 -3.81
C SER A 80 -4.47 -10.75 -2.75
N LEU A 81 -4.10 -11.96 -3.17
CA LEU A 81 -3.85 -13.11 -2.29
C LEU A 81 -2.37 -13.33 -1.97
N TYR A 82 -1.48 -12.40 -2.34
CA TYR A 82 -0.06 -12.54 -2.08
C TYR A 82 0.23 -12.36 -0.59
N ASP A 83 0.64 -13.46 0.05
CA ASP A 83 1.05 -13.53 1.45
C ASP A 83 2.13 -14.62 1.63
N PRO A 84 3.38 -14.37 1.19
CA PRO A 84 4.44 -15.38 1.14
C PRO A 84 4.92 -15.84 2.54
N GLU A 85 4.66 -15.03 3.57
CA GLU A 85 5.13 -15.27 4.93
C GLU A 85 4.00 -15.81 5.84
N PHE A 86 2.82 -16.09 5.26
CA PHE A 86 1.63 -16.57 5.98
C PHE A 86 1.34 -15.71 7.22
N ASN A 87 1.26 -14.40 7.01
CA ASN A 87 1.08 -13.43 8.08
C ASN A 87 -0.21 -13.71 8.87
N GLN A 88 -0.21 -13.42 10.17
CA GLN A 88 -1.42 -13.58 11.00
C GLN A 88 -2.58 -12.70 10.52
N GLU A 89 -2.26 -11.53 9.98
CA GLU A 89 -3.19 -10.60 9.36
C GLU A 89 -3.75 -11.15 8.02
N GLY A 90 -3.19 -12.28 7.56
CA GLY A 90 -3.43 -12.95 6.31
C GLY A 90 -2.91 -12.21 5.10
N THR A 91 -2.24 -11.05 5.30
CA THR A 91 -1.92 -10.01 4.31
C THR A 91 -0.50 -9.51 4.37
N THR A 92 -0.12 -8.84 3.29
CA THR A 92 1.09 -8.03 3.18
C THR A 92 0.82 -6.55 3.49
N GLY A 93 -0.41 -6.15 3.85
CA GLY A 93 -0.71 -4.83 4.40
C GLY A 93 -0.78 -3.70 3.36
N VAL A 94 -0.76 -4.06 2.07
CA VAL A 94 -0.93 -3.13 0.95
C VAL A 94 -1.88 -3.72 -0.09
N VAL A 95 -2.58 -2.84 -0.79
CA VAL A 95 -3.36 -3.15 -1.99
C VAL A 95 -2.61 -2.59 -3.19
N THR A 96 -2.40 -3.39 -4.23
CA THR A 96 -1.78 -2.93 -5.48
C THR A 96 -2.69 -3.20 -6.67
N GLY A 97 -2.52 -2.45 -7.76
CA GLY A 97 -3.30 -2.68 -8.97
C GLY A 97 -2.92 -1.76 -10.12
N LEU A 98 -3.43 -2.10 -11.30
CA LEU A 98 -3.44 -1.20 -12.46
C LEU A 98 -4.74 -0.39 -12.44
N ALA A 99 -4.70 0.86 -12.86
CA ALA A 99 -5.87 1.71 -12.93
C ALA A 99 -5.76 2.71 -14.08
N ARG A 100 -6.86 3.43 -14.33
CA ARG A 100 -6.79 4.74 -14.99
C ARG A 100 -7.11 5.83 -13.98
N ILE A 101 -6.41 6.95 -14.05
CA ILE A 101 -6.65 8.14 -13.25
C ILE A 101 -6.71 9.31 -14.22
N SER A 102 -7.88 9.96 -14.33
CA SER A 102 -8.11 11.03 -15.31
C SER A 102 -7.74 10.60 -16.73
N GLY A 103 -8.16 9.38 -17.10
CA GLY A 103 -7.94 8.78 -18.40
C GLY A 103 -6.56 8.18 -18.63
N ARG A 104 -5.58 8.36 -17.73
CA ARG A 104 -4.19 7.89 -17.88
C ARG A 104 -3.92 6.62 -17.09
N HIS A 105 -3.23 5.65 -17.68
CA HIS A 105 -2.84 4.42 -16.97
C HIS A 105 -1.85 4.72 -15.84
N ALA A 106 -2.01 4.05 -14.70
CA ALA A 106 -1.11 4.13 -13.56
C ALA A 106 -1.05 2.79 -12.81
N VAL A 107 0.05 2.56 -12.11
CA VAL A 107 0.12 1.54 -11.06
C VAL A 107 -0.21 2.21 -9.73
N VAL A 108 -1.15 1.65 -8.97
CA VAL A 108 -1.56 2.16 -7.67
C VAL A 108 -1.04 1.25 -6.57
N ILE A 109 -0.55 1.84 -5.48
CA ILE A 109 -0.24 1.16 -4.22
C ILE A 109 -0.97 1.89 -3.10
N ALA A 110 -1.76 1.19 -2.29
CA ALA A 110 -2.44 1.77 -1.14
C ALA A 110 -2.06 1.03 0.15
N SER A 111 -1.68 1.77 1.19
CA SER A 111 -1.46 1.21 2.53
C SER A 111 -2.80 0.80 3.15
N ASP A 112 -2.90 -0.43 3.64
CA ASP A 112 -4.11 -0.88 4.34
C ASP A 112 -4.11 -0.36 5.78
N ASN A 113 -4.81 0.75 6.00
CA ASN A 113 -4.92 1.38 7.32
C ASN A 113 -5.74 0.57 8.32
N LYS A 114 -6.42 -0.51 7.90
CA LYS A 114 -7.05 -1.46 8.83
C LYS A 114 -6.02 -2.40 9.46
N VAL A 115 -4.87 -2.57 8.84
CA VAL A 115 -3.82 -3.51 9.24
C VAL A 115 -2.70 -2.73 9.91
N LEU A 116 -2.74 -2.65 11.25
CA LEU A 116 -1.71 -1.97 12.05
C LEU A 116 -1.40 -0.53 11.59
N ALA A 117 -2.42 0.21 11.12
CA ALA A 117 -2.28 1.54 10.51
C ALA A 117 -1.26 1.57 9.34
N GLY A 118 -1.28 0.52 8.50
CA GLY A 118 -0.41 0.37 7.35
C GLY A 118 1.04 0.09 7.69
N ALA A 119 1.29 -0.68 8.75
CA ALA A 119 2.65 -1.08 9.11
C ALA A 119 3.30 -1.92 8.00
N TRP A 120 4.63 -1.90 7.96
CA TRP A 120 5.43 -2.85 7.20
C TRP A 120 5.40 -4.18 7.90
N ILE A 121 4.82 -5.16 7.22
CA ILE A 121 4.74 -6.55 7.67
C ILE A 121 5.48 -7.47 6.70
N PRO A 122 5.87 -8.69 7.13
CA PRO A 122 6.63 -9.61 6.30
C PRO A 122 6.02 -9.82 4.91
N GLY A 123 6.86 -9.91 3.88
CA GLY A 123 6.44 -10.03 2.48
C GLY A 123 5.96 -8.74 1.79
N GLN A 124 5.63 -7.67 2.53
CA GLN A 124 5.16 -6.40 1.96
C GLN A 124 6.14 -5.78 0.96
N ARG A 125 7.43 -5.79 1.30
CA ARG A 125 8.50 -5.22 0.45
C ARG A 125 8.48 -5.78 -0.97
N GLU A 126 8.30 -7.09 -1.11
CA GLU A 126 8.24 -7.77 -2.40
C GLU A 126 6.96 -7.44 -3.17
N HIS A 127 5.84 -7.30 -2.46
CA HIS A 127 4.58 -6.86 -3.05
C HIS A 127 4.73 -5.44 -3.64
N VAL A 128 5.35 -4.53 -2.88
CA VAL A 128 5.64 -3.16 -3.32
C VAL A 128 6.61 -3.16 -4.51
N PHE A 129 7.69 -3.95 -4.48
CA PHE A 129 8.65 -4.02 -5.58
C PHE A 129 8.02 -4.51 -6.88
N ARG A 130 7.10 -5.48 -6.82
CA ARG A 130 6.37 -5.93 -8.01
C ARG A 130 5.56 -4.80 -8.66
N ALA A 131 4.93 -3.94 -7.85
CA ALA A 131 4.22 -2.77 -8.36
C ALA A 131 5.18 -1.71 -8.94
N GLN A 132 6.33 -1.46 -8.30
CA GLN A 132 7.36 -0.56 -8.83
C GLN A 132 7.95 -1.08 -10.15
N ASP A 133 8.25 -2.37 -10.23
CA ASP A 133 8.73 -3.02 -11.45
C ASP A 133 7.69 -2.98 -12.57
N MET A 134 6.40 -3.10 -12.24
CA MET A 134 5.30 -2.95 -13.19
C MET A 134 5.27 -1.52 -13.77
N ALA A 135 5.35 -0.51 -12.92
CA ALA A 135 5.38 0.90 -13.33
C ALA A 135 6.58 1.17 -14.23
N GLU A 136 7.75 0.62 -13.88
CA GLU A 136 8.96 0.73 -14.69
C GLU A 136 8.79 0.10 -16.07
N ARG A 137 8.34 -1.16 -16.12
CA ARG A 137 8.22 -1.94 -17.37
C ARG A 137 7.21 -1.32 -18.34
N LEU A 138 6.10 -0.81 -17.82
CA LEU A 138 5.05 -0.19 -18.62
C LEU A 138 5.33 1.30 -18.90
N ARG A 139 6.31 1.90 -18.21
CA ARG A 139 6.60 3.34 -18.21
C ARG A 139 5.36 4.19 -17.92
N ILE A 140 4.60 3.79 -16.91
CA ILE A 140 3.42 4.52 -16.43
C ILE A 140 3.63 5.01 -15.00
N PRO A 141 2.95 6.10 -14.58
CA PRO A 141 3.06 6.64 -13.23
C PRO A 141 2.83 5.59 -12.13
N LEU A 142 3.60 5.72 -11.04
CA LEU A 142 3.36 5.03 -9.79
C LEU A 142 2.64 5.97 -8.82
N VAL A 143 1.48 5.57 -8.31
CA VAL A 143 0.64 6.40 -7.44
C VAL A 143 0.43 5.71 -6.10
N TRP A 144 0.83 6.40 -5.03
CA TRP A 144 0.67 5.96 -3.66
C TRP A 144 -0.56 6.60 -3.01
N VAL A 145 -1.38 5.77 -2.37
CA VAL A 145 -2.36 6.17 -1.35
C VAL A 145 -1.77 5.77 0.00
N LEU A 146 -0.97 6.65 0.58
CA LEU A 146 -0.09 6.33 1.71
C LEU A 146 -0.79 6.58 3.06
N ASN A 147 -0.73 5.58 3.94
CA ASN A 147 -1.05 5.71 5.36
C ASN A 147 -0.22 4.66 6.12
N CYS A 148 1.01 5.01 6.48
CA CYS A 148 2.05 4.04 6.82
C CYS A 148 2.69 4.34 8.18
N SER A 149 2.38 3.51 9.18
CA SER A 149 2.94 3.61 10.53
C SER A 149 4.42 3.19 10.65
N GLY A 150 5.00 2.58 9.62
CA GLY A 150 6.40 2.14 9.60
C GLY A 150 6.56 0.68 10.02
N VAL A 151 7.68 0.31 10.62
CA VAL A 151 8.06 -1.09 10.90
C VAL A 151 7.15 -1.73 11.96
N LYS A 152 6.63 -2.95 11.70
CA LYS A 152 6.11 -3.83 12.75
C LYS A 152 7.27 -4.32 13.61
N LEU A 153 7.45 -3.68 14.77
CA LEU A 153 8.64 -3.88 15.63
C LEU A 153 8.85 -5.33 16.08
N THR A 154 7.78 -6.09 16.27
CA THR A 154 7.85 -7.50 16.68
C THR A 154 8.47 -8.42 15.63
N GLU A 155 8.60 -7.96 14.38
CA GLU A 155 9.16 -8.73 13.25
C GLU A 155 10.11 -7.84 12.42
N GLN A 156 10.79 -6.91 13.09
CA GLN A 156 11.59 -5.87 12.44
C GLN A 156 12.63 -6.44 11.48
N GLU A 157 13.23 -7.59 11.81
CA GLU A 157 14.31 -8.22 11.04
C GLU A 157 13.83 -8.69 9.66
N LYS A 158 12.54 -9.00 9.53
CA LYS A 158 11.93 -9.44 8.27
C LYS A 158 11.60 -8.28 7.33
N VAL A 159 11.54 -7.05 7.84
CA VAL A 159 11.04 -5.90 7.06
C VAL A 159 12.04 -4.74 6.94
N TYR A 160 12.84 -4.48 7.97
CA TYR A 160 13.67 -3.27 8.09
C TYR A 160 15.05 -3.41 7.43
N ALA A 161 15.72 -4.56 7.66
CA ALA A 161 17.10 -4.78 7.25
C ALA A 161 17.25 -5.65 5.99
N GLY A 162 18.43 -5.57 5.36
CA GLY A 162 18.80 -6.35 4.18
C GLY A 162 18.68 -5.60 2.85
N ARG A 163 19.24 -6.19 1.77
CA ARG A 163 19.31 -5.56 0.43
C ARG A 163 17.94 -5.29 -0.18
N ARG A 164 16.97 -6.15 0.13
CA ARG A 164 15.58 -6.07 -0.34
C ARG A 164 14.64 -5.70 0.82
N SER A 165 15.08 -4.82 1.73
CA SER A 165 14.24 -4.33 2.83
C SER A 165 13.24 -3.25 2.41
N GLY A 166 12.34 -2.84 3.31
CA GLY A 166 11.44 -1.71 3.07
C GLY A 166 12.16 -0.41 2.66
N GLY A 167 13.45 -0.25 3.04
CA GLY A 167 14.28 0.87 2.62
C GLY A 167 14.63 0.90 1.14
N ARG A 168 14.62 -0.26 0.46
CA ARG A 168 14.91 -0.34 -0.99
C ARG A 168 13.81 0.34 -1.81
N THR A 169 12.58 0.43 -1.30
CA THR A 169 11.46 1.13 -1.96
C THR A 169 11.85 2.58 -2.32
N PHE A 170 12.62 3.25 -1.46
CA PHE A 170 12.99 4.66 -1.64
C PHE A 170 13.99 4.84 -2.79
N PHE A 171 14.97 3.93 -2.89
CA PHE A 171 15.87 3.90 -4.04
C PHE A 171 15.11 3.63 -5.33
N ARG A 172 14.11 2.74 -5.30
CA ARG A 172 13.28 2.46 -6.47
C ARG A 172 12.45 3.67 -6.90
N HIS A 173 11.96 4.49 -5.96
CA HIS A 173 11.32 5.77 -6.31
C HIS A 173 12.28 6.72 -7.05
N ALA A 174 13.52 6.85 -6.55
CA ALA A 174 14.54 7.65 -7.21
C ALA A 174 14.89 7.11 -8.61
N GLU A 175 15.07 5.79 -8.75
CA GLU A 175 15.35 5.13 -10.04
C GLU A 175 14.20 5.31 -11.05
N LEU A 176 12.94 5.30 -10.61
CA LEU A 176 11.78 5.61 -11.45
C LEU A 176 11.80 7.09 -11.89
N ALA A 177 12.10 8.00 -10.97
CA ALA A 177 12.17 9.43 -11.26
C ALA A 177 13.30 9.77 -12.24
N GLU A 178 14.49 9.18 -12.09
CA GLU A 178 15.61 9.31 -13.04
C GLU A 178 15.24 8.81 -14.44
N LYS A 179 14.36 7.81 -14.52
CA LYS A 179 13.79 7.29 -15.76
C LYS A 179 12.63 8.15 -16.30
N GLY A 180 12.31 9.28 -15.67
CA GLY A 180 11.19 10.14 -16.06
C GLY A 180 9.81 9.51 -15.82
N ILE A 181 9.72 8.51 -14.93
CA ILE A 181 8.46 7.88 -14.53
C ILE A 181 8.01 8.53 -13.22
N PRO A 182 6.93 9.32 -13.21
CA PRO A 182 6.54 10.08 -12.03
C PRO A 182 6.03 9.15 -10.93
N VAL A 183 6.52 9.37 -9.71
CA VAL A 183 5.97 8.81 -8.48
C VAL A 183 5.18 9.91 -7.77
N ILE A 184 3.91 9.65 -7.50
CA ILE A 184 2.98 10.61 -6.87
C ILE A 184 2.45 9.97 -5.59
N VAL A 185 2.28 10.75 -4.53
CA VAL A 185 1.70 10.26 -3.27
C VAL A 185 0.59 11.17 -2.77
N GLY A 186 -0.51 10.55 -2.34
CA GLY A 186 -1.53 11.15 -1.47
C GLY A 186 -1.39 10.58 -0.06
N MET A 187 -1.07 11.42 0.91
CA MET A 187 -0.77 11.02 2.29
C MET A 187 -1.95 11.21 3.23
N TYR A 188 -2.11 10.25 4.13
CA TYR A 188 -3.08 10.25 5.22
C TYR A 188 -2.40 9.79 6.52
N GLY A 189 -2.99 10.14 7.66
CA GLY A 189 -2.52 9.68 8.97
C GLY A 189 -1.09 10.11 9.31
N THR A 190 -0.46 9.34 10.20
CA THR A 190 0.89 9.60 10.71
C THR A 190 1.90 8.71 10.00
N ASN A 191 2.90 9.32 9.35
CA ASN A 191 3.89 8.62 8.53
C ASN A 191 5.32 8.87 9.06
N PRO A 192 5.71 8.26 10.20
CA PRO A 192 7.05 8.44 10.76
C PRO A 192 8.06 7.45 10.16
N ALA A 193 9.34 7.74 10.27
CA ALA A 193 10.45 6.86 9.90
C ALA A 193 10.27 6.27 8.50
N GLY A 194 10.04 4.96 8.37
CA GLY A 194 9.77 4.31 7.09
C GLY A 194 8.59 4.90 6.33
N GLY A 195 7.52 5.30 7.01
CA GLY A 195 6.41 6.04 6.40
C GLY A 195 6.83 7.42 5.92
N GLY A 196 7.71 8.09 6.66
CA GLY A 196 8.25 9.41 6.29
C GLY A 196 9.08 9.34 5.02
N TYR A 197 9.87 8.29 4.86
CA TYR A 197 10.62 8.05 3.61
C TYR A 197 9.70 7.66 2.43
N HIS A 198 8.63 6.90 2.66
CA HIS A 198 7.59 6.68 1.64
C HIS A 198 6.91 7.98 1.21
N ALA A 199 6.77 8.94 2.14
CA ALA A 199 6.15 10.22 1.89
C ALA A 199 7.06 11.20 1.13
N ILE A 200 8.36 11.27 1.47
CA ILE A 200 9.28 12.26 0.89
C ILE A 200 9.97 11.80 -0.40
N SER A 201 10.07 10.49 -0.66
CA SER A 201 10.75 9.98 -1.87
C SER A 201 9.98 10.13 -3.21
N PRO A 202 8.63 10.22 -3.24
CA PRO A 202 7.88 10.59 -4.43
C PRO A 202 8.18 12.00 -4.94
N ALA A 203 7.95 12.24 -6.24
CA ALA A 203 8.21 13.53 -6.87
C ALA A 203 7.13 14.59 -6.55
N ILE A 204 5.89 14.15 -6.29
CA ILE A 204 4.75 15.03 -5.98
C ILE A 204 4.04 14.49 -4.74
N ILE A 205 3.84 15.36 -3.75
CA ILE A 205 3.28 15.03 -2.44
C ILE A 205 2.00 15.83 -2.21
N PHE A 206 0.87 15.14 -2.18
CA PHE A 206 -0.42 15.66 -1.73
C PHE A 206 -0.66 15.19 -0.30
N ALA A 207 -1.04 16.11 0.60
CA ALA A 207 -1.23 15.79 2.01
C ALA A 207 -2.66 16.08 2.47
N HIS A 208 -3.28 15.12 3.16
CA HIS A 208 -4.50 15.41 3.92
C HIS A 208 -4.18 16.38 5.06
N GLU A 209 -5.09 17.31 5.41
CA GLU A 209 -4.88 18.35 6.44
C GLU A 209 -4.41 17.82 7.81
N LYS A 210 -4.84 16.60 8.16
CA LYS A 210 -4.49 15.90 9.41
C LYS A 210 -3.29 14.96 9.28
N SER A 211 -2.64 14.91 8.11
CA SER A 211 -1.51 14.03 7.88
C SER A 211 -0.19 14.66 8.36
N ASN A 212 0.79 13.80 8.60
CA ASN A 212 2.16 14.21 8.89
C ASN A 212 3.17 13.21 8.28
N MET A 213 4.39 13.69 8.02
CA MET A 213 5.56 12.84 7.75
C MET A 213 6.74 13.32 8.57
N ALA A 214 7.56 12.40 9.07
CA ALA A 214 8.74 12.77 9.84
C ALA A 214 9.83 11.70 9.79
N VAL A 215 11.08 12.10 10.05
CA VAL A 215 12.21 11.18 10.24
C VAL A 215 11.96 10.22 11.42
N GLY A 216 11.34 10.71 12.50
CA GLY A 216 10.92 9.92 13.65
C GLY A 216 9.64 10.49 14.26
N GLY A 217 8.86 9.65 14.92
CA GLY A 217 7.67 10.09 15.67
C GLY A 217 8.05 10.69 17.02
N GLY A 218 7.14 11.46 17.63
CA GLY A 218 7.35 12.09 18.94
C GLY A 218 7.74 11.11 20.05
N GLY A 219 7.13 9.92 20.07
CA GLY A 219 7.47 8.88 21.06
C GLY A 219 8.86 8.25 20.92
N ILE A 220 9.54 8.39 19.76
CA ILE A 220 10.89 7.82 19.55
C ILE A 220 11.94 8.69 20.24
N VAL A 221 11.76 10.01 20.24
CA VAL A 221 12.71 10.96 20.84
C VAL A 221 12.58 11.06 22.36
N SER A 222 11.44 10.66 22.94
CA SER A 222 11.19 10.71 24.39
C SER A 222 11.33 9.37 25.13
N GLY A 223 11.58 8.26 24.42
CA GLY A 223 11.40 6.90 24.94
C GLY A 223 12.66 6.11 25.34
N MET A 224 13.83 6.74 25.45
CA MET A 224 15.06 6.02 25.83
C MET A 224 15.03 5.64 27.31
N SER A 225 14.85 4.34 27.61
CA SER A 225 15.05 3.82 28.97
C SER A 225 16.52 3.99 29.36
N PRO A 226 16.83 4.65 30.49
CA PRO A 226 18.22 4.72 30.98
C PRO A 226 18.74 3.35 31.42
N LYS A 227 17.84 2.40 31.69
CA LYS A 227 18.14 1.02 32.05
C LYS A 227 18.09 0.12 30.80
N GLY A 228 19.06 -0.77 30.64
CA GLY A 228 19.09 -1.77 29.55
C GLY A 228 18.14 -2.96 29.75
N TYR A 229 17.25 -2.90 30.74
CA TYR A 229 16.24 -3.90 31.07
C TYR A 229 14.94 -3.21 31.53
N PHE A 230 13.86 -3.97 31.61
CA PHE A 230 12.57 -3.51 32.14
C PHE A 230 12.36 -4.02 33.57
N ASP A 231 11.92 -3.14 34.46
CA ASP A 231 11.47 -3.45 35.82
C ASP A 231 10.14 -2.75 36.12
N LEU A 232 9.54 -3.05 37.28
CA LEU A 232 8.24 -2.49 37.67
C LEU A 232 8.29 -0.96 37.76
N GLU A 233 9.36 -0.42 38.35
CA GLU A 233 9.59 1.03 38.48
C GLU A 233 9.65 1.72 37.11
N GLY A 234 10.38 1.14 36.15
CA GLY A 234 10.45 1.64 34.79
C GLY A 234 9.10 1.58 34.08
N ALA A 235 8.34 0.50 34.28
CA ALA A 235 6.99 0.36 33.73
C ALA A 235 6.02 1.41 34.30
N GLU A 236 6.05 1.66 35.62
CA GLU A 236 5.24 2.69 36.27
C GLU A 236 5.59 4.09 35.75
N THR A 237 6.89 4.37 35.59
CA THR A 237 7.39 5.62 35.01
C THR A 237 6.84 5.83 33.59
N LEU A 238 6.86 4.79 32.75
CA LEU A 238 6.32 4.84 31.40
C LEU A 238 4.80 5.06 31.38
N ILE A 239 4.05 4.42 32.28
CA ILE A 239 2.60 4.60 32.43
C ILE A 239 2.29 6.06 32.80
N GLU A 240 3.00 6.61 33.78
CA GLU A 240 2.81 8.01 34.19
C GLU A 240 3.16 9.00 33.07
N ALA A 241 4.28 8.77 32.38
CA ALA A 241 4.68 9.58 31.23
C ALA A 241 3.60 9.53 30.13
N THR A 242 3.10 8.34 29.81
CA THR A 242 2.07 8.15 28.77
C THR A 242 0.76 8.85 29.11
N ARG A 243 0.31 8.82 30.37
CA ARG A 243 -0.91 9.52 30.81
C ARG A 243 -0.81 11.04 30.66
N LYS A 244 0.40 11.59 30.80
CA LYS A 244 0.68 13.02 30.68
C LYS A 244 1.09 13.44 29.26
N PHE A 245 1.37 12.48 28.37
CA PHE A 245 1.87 12.74 27.04
C PHE A 245 0.79 13.35 26.14
N LYS A 246 1.01 14.60 25.74
CA LYS A 246 0.25 15.30 24.69
C LYS A 246 1.26 15.92 23.74
N GLU A 247 1.44 15.30 22.58
CA GLU A 247 2.31 15.85 21.54
C GLU A 247 1.57 15.92 20.22
N VAL A 248 1.80 17.03 19.51
CA VAL A 248 1.42 17.14 18.10
C VAL A 248 2.49 16.39 17.31
N PRO A 249 2.14 15.36 16.52
CA PRO A 249 3.12 14.63 15.73
C PRO A 249 3.97 15.60 14.87
N PRO A 250 5.30 15.39 14.81
CA PRO A 250 6.17 16.25 14.02
C PRO A 250 5.84 16.17 12.54
N GLY A 251 6.14 17.24 11.80
CA GLY A 251 6.00 17.24 10.34
C GLY A 251 4.55 17.21 9.83
N GLY A 252 3.61 17.78 10.59
CA GLY A 252 2.28 18.09 10.07
C GLY A 252 2.29 19.24 9.05
N VAL A 253 1.10 19.59 8.54
CA VAL A 253 0.90 20.63 7.51
C VAL A 253 1.50 21.98 7.92
N LYS A 254 1.39 22.38 9.20
CA LYS A 254 2.02 23.61 9.73
C LYS A 254 3.54 23.70 9.55
N ILE A 255 4.19 22.57 9.28
CA ILE A 255 5.63 22.48 9.02
C ILE A 255 5.85 22.23 7.54
N HIS A 256 5.30 21.15 7.00
CA HIS A 256 5.69 20.70 5.66
C HIS A 256 4.94 21.36 4.51
N TYR A 257 3.82 22.05 4.79
CA TYR A 257 3.19 22.97 3.84
C TYR A 257 3.67 24.40 4.10
N ASP A 258 3.45 24.93 5.31
CA ASP A 258 3.70 26.36 5.61
C ASP A 258 5.18 26.77 5.67
N LYS A 259 6.10 25.85 5.98
CA LYS A 259 7.53 26.17 6.19
C LYS A 259 8.44 25.57 5.14
N THR A 260 8.39 24.26 4.93
CA THR A 260 9.33 23.57 4.03
C THR A 260 8.84 23.51 2.59
N GLY A 261 7.53 23.67 2.35
CA GLY A 261 6.92 23.56 1.01
C GLY A 261 7.03 22.17 0.38
N PHE A 262 7.21 21.12 1.19
CA PHE A 262 7.25 19.74 0.69
C PHE A 262 5.86 19.20 0.35
N MET A 263 4.84 19.59 1.11
CA MET A 263 3.45 19.19 0.88
C MET A 263 2.72 20.20 0.00
N ARG A 264 1.76 19.71 -0.78
CA ARG A 264 0.80 20.51 -1.55
C ARG A 264 -0.63 20.19 -1.14
#